data_AF-A0A2U2ZD33-F1
#
_entry.id   AF-A0A2U2ZD33-F1
#
_cell.length_a   1.000
_cell.length_b   1.000
_cell.length_c   1.000
_cell.angle_alpha   90.00
_cell.angle_beta   90.00
_cell.angle_gamma   90.00
#
_symmetry.space_group_name_H-M   'P 1'
#
loop_
_entity.id
_entity.type
_entity.pdbx_description
1 polymer ?
#
loop_
_entity_poly.entity_id
_entity_poly.type
_entity_poly.pdbx_seq_one_letter_code
_entity_poly.pdbx_strand_id
1 'polypeptide(L)'
;MHPRIPSVLRKASSPPVALAGGALTVGIGGLYLAGLLLTGGEIEAGTTVRGLDIGGLAREEAARKLEQHLAAAGPRKLAVQVGDRRSTIDPRQAGLTFDVRETLDRAVSTGADPVSVIGGLFRSGGDIEPVVRIDEDKARATLEKLAKTLDQKARDGAVSFADGRVEQVAPRTGYALDVDAATGALRAPFLRGTADPVTVLPARETRPKVTAEEVRRAVREFARPAMSAPVTLTAGGKRFTITPAVLGEYLTMRPDDTGRLTPKLDSKGLRAAPAVAGALNGLPTTPQNARLGLEGEKVVVAADARPGVRVTDKALSKAVLPLLTESGAARTGEVATQQIQPEVTRENAARLGLTEKMSSFTVAFEPAAYRTTNIGRAVELINGSVVMPDETWSFNRTVGERTRANGFVDGIMIFDNQYTKASGGGVSAVATTVFNAMFFAGVKPVEYGAHSFYIERYPEGREATVAWGSLDLRFTNDSGKAVYIQAESTDTSVTITFLGTKKYDEITSVKGPRTNVQQPAKKVSTAEKCVPQTPLEGFDVTVERVFHDDGREVRREPFRTHYTPRDEVTCAETPNERQS
;
A
#
# COMPACT_ATOMS: atom_id res chain seq x y z
N MET A 1 4.72 92.23 -28.05
CA MET A 1 3.90 93.24 -28.74
C MET A 1 4.69 93.79 -29.91
N HIS A 2 4.08 93.99 -31.09
CA HIS A 2 4.54 94.86 -32.20
C HIS A 2 5.94 94.59 -32.82
N PRO A 3 6.24 95.10 -34.04
CA PRO A 3 5.39 95.23 -35.23
C PRO A 3 6.03 94.74 -36.56
N ARG A 4 5.33 94.98 -37.68
CA ARG A 4 5.73 94.76 -39.08
C ARG A 4 6.52 95.96 -39.68
N ILE A 5 6.81 95.87 -41.00
CA ILE A 5 6.92 96.94 -42.06
C ILE A 5 8.36 97.15 -42.59
N PRO A 6 8.64 97.33 -43.91
CA PRO A 6 7.81 97.26 -45.14
C PRO A 6 8.19 96.00 -45.99
N SER A 7 8.50 95.89 -47.30
CA SER A 7 8.50 96.78 -48.51
C SER A 7 8.53 96.01 -49.86
N VAL A 8 7.54 96.30 -50.73
CA VAL A 8 7.60 96.83 -52.13
C VAL A 8 8.65 96.32 -53.16
N LEU A 9 8.41 96.21 -54.50
CA LEU A 9 7.25 95.91 -55.41
C LEU A 9 7.66 96.31 -56.86
N ARG A 10 7.34 95.49 -57.90
CA ARG A 10 6.67 95.91 -59.18
C ARG A 10 6.44 94.75 -60.18
N LYS A 11 5.61 95.00 -61.19
CA LYS A 11 5.13 94.07 -62.25
C LYS A 11 5.36 94.62 -63.65
N ALA A 12 5.65 93.73 -64.62
CA ALA A 12 5.30 93.76 -66.06
C ALA A 12 5.99 92.55 -66.75
N SER A 13 5.58 91.98 -67.89
CA SER A 13 4.28 91.87 -68.60
C SER A 13 4.45 90.86 -69.76
N SER A 14 3.49 89.94 -69.99
CA SER A 14 3.53 88.96 -71.10
C SER A 14 3.29 89.61 -72.47
N PRO A 15 3.67 88.99 -73.62
CA PRO A 15 2.78 88.00 -74.27
C PRO A 15 3.57 86.81 -74.92
N PRO A 16 3.26 86.18 -76.10
CA PRO A 16 3.09 84.71 -76.13
C PRO A 16 3.86 83.96 -77.24
N VAL A 17 3.71 82.62 -77.25
CA VAL A 17 3.51 81.70 -78.41
C VAL A 17 3.98 80.29 -78.00
N ALA A 18 3.22 79.26 -78.37
CA ALA A 18 3.59 77.86 -78.20
C ALA A 18 3.71 77.17 -79.55
N LEU A 19 4.83 76.46 -79.80
CA LEU A 19 4.96 75.32 -80.74
C LEU A 19 6.40 74.73 -80.73
N ALA A 20 6.87 74.27 -79.56
CA ALA A 20 8.18 73.59 -79.43
C ALA A 20 8.16 72.34 -78.50
N GLY A 21 7.07 72.06 -77.79
CA GLY A 21 7.02 71.03 -76.74
C GLY A 21 6.74 69.59 -77.19
N GLY A 22 6.48 69.35 -78.48
CA GLY A 22 6.01 68.03 -78.96
C GLY A 22 7.12 67.04 -79.34
N ALA A 23 8.26 67.51 -79.84
CA ALA A 23 9.32 66.63 -80.34
C ALA A 23 10.32 66.20 -79.25
N LEU A 24 10.65 67.11 -78.32
CA LEU A 24 11.69 66.86 -77.31
C LEU A 24 11.25 65.83 -76.26
N THR A 25 9.96 65.80 -75.92
CA THR A 25 9.35 64.84 -74.99
C THR A 25 9.32 63.42 -75.56
N VAL A 26 9.02 63.27 -76.85
CA VAL A 26 9.09 61.96 -77.54
C VAL A 26 10.54 61.49 -77.73
N GLY A 27 11.47 62.41 -78.08
CA GLY A 27 12.89 62.07 -78.22
C GLY A 27 13.54 61.62 -76.91
N ILE A 28 13.33 62.37 -75.83
CA ILE A 28 13.87 62.01 -74.50
C ILE A 28 13.14 60.79 -73.93
N GLY A 29 11.80 60.70 -74.08
CA GLY A 29 11.04 59.51 -73.66
C GLY A 29 11.44 58.24 -74.41
N GLY A 30 11.72 58.34 -75.72
CA GLY A 30 12.19 57.24 -76.55
C GLY A 30 13.61 56.79 -76.20
N LEU A 31 14.53 57.73 -75.95
CA LEU A 31 15.89 57.41 -75.46
C LEU A 31 15.89 56.86 -74.03
N TYR A 32 14.96 57.31 -73.18
CA TYR A 32 14.77 56.78 -71.83
C TYR A 32 14.21 55.36 -71.85
N LEU A 33 13.21 55.07 -72.71
CA LEU A 33 12.73 53.71 -72.95
C LEU A 33 13.82 52.81 -73.55
N ALA A 34 14.57 53.30 -74.54
CA ALA A 34 15.67 52.55 -75.13
C ALA A 34 16.79 52.28 -74.10
N GLY A 35 17.08 53.23 -73.21
CA GLY A 35 17.98 53.04 -72.07
C GLY A 35 17.49 51.92 -71.14
N LEU A 36 16.25 52.02 -70.63
CA LEU A 36 15.66 50.98 -69.78
C LEU A 36 15.60 49.59 -70.45
N LEU A 37 15.40 49.55 -71.77
CA LEU A 37 15.38 48.30 -72.55
C LEU A 37 16.77 47.73 -72.85
N LEU A 38 17.84 48.53 -72.73
CA LEU A 38 19.23 48.10 -72.93
C LEU A 38 19.96 47.78 -71.61
N THR A 39 19.58 48.40 -70.49
CA THR A 39 20.14 48.09 -69.15
C THR A 39 19.31 47.07 -68.35
N GLY A 40 18.31 46.45 -68.97
CA GLY A 40 17.31 45.61 -68.32
C GLY A 40 17.77 44.20 -67.90
N GLY A 41 18.81 44.07 -67.07
CA GLY A 41 19.22 42.78 -66.50
C GLY A 41 20.63 42.64 -65.93
N GLU A 42 21.43 43.72 -65.92
CA GLU A 42 22.79 43.72 -65.34
C GLU A 42 22.77 44.13 -63.87
N ILE A 43 23.76 43.65 -63.10
CA ILE A 43 23.90 43.93 -61.66
C ILE A 43 24.77 45.17 -61.46
N GLU A 44 24.43 46.04 -60.49
CA GLU A 44 25.15 47.29 -60.21
C GLU A 44 26.66 47.06 -60.02
N ALA A 45 27.49 47.84 -60.71
CA ALA A 45 28.93 47.63 -60.78
C ALA A 45 29.61 47.80 -59.41
N GLY A 46 30.49 46.86 -59.06
CA GLY A 46 31.13 46.78 -57.74
C GLY A 46 30.31 46.07 -56.66
N THR A 47 29.12 45.55 -56.97
CA THR A 47 28.36 44.70 -56.04
C THR A 47 29.13 43.42 -55.73
N THR A 48 29.38 43.17 -54.44
CA THR A 48 30.05 41.95 -53.97
C THR A 48 29.12 41.10 -53.11
N VAL A 49 29.39 39.80 -53.03
CA VAL A 49 28.74 38.89 -52.09
C VAL A 49 29.82 38.09 -51.36
N ARG A 50 30.06 38.41 -50.09
CA ARG A 50 31.14 37.82 -49.26
C ARG A 50 32.53 37.96 -49.91
N GLY A 51 32.77 39.05 -50.63
CA GLY A 51 34.02 39.32 -51.34
C GLY A 51 34.13 38.71 -52.74
N LEU A 52 33.13 38.00 -53.23
CA LEU A 52 33.01 37.67 -54.66
C LEU A 52 32.35 38.84 -55.40
N ASP A 53 33.08 39.48 -56.32
CA ASP A 53 32.51 40.49 -57.21
C ASP A 53 31.55 39.86 -58.24
N ILE A 54 30.33 40.41 -58.31
CA ILE A 54 29.28 40.04 -59.26
C ILE A 54 28.72 41.25 -60.03
N GLY A 55 29.25 42.46 -59.79
CA GLY A 55 28.80 43.67 -60.48
C GLY A 55 29.16 43.67 -61.97
N GLY A 56 28.32 44.27 -62.80
CA GLY A 56 28.49 44.29 -64.26
C GLY A 56 28.34 42.93 -64.96
N LEU A 57 27.93 41.88 -64.25
CA LEU A 57 27.59 40.60 -64.85
C LEU A 57 26.10 40.52 -65.18
N ALA A 58 25.79 39.82 -66.28
CA ALA A 58 24.44 39.37 -66.55
C ALA A 58 23.98 38.37 -65.47
N ARG A 59 22.71 38.47 -65.04
CA ARG A 59 22.10 37.67 -63.96
C ARG A 59 22.44 36.17 -63.99
N GLU A 60 22.38 35.55 -65.17
CA GLU A 60 22.67 34.12 -65.37
C GLU A 60 24.14 33.74 -65.15
N GLU A 61 25.08 34.65 -65.44
CA GLU A 61 26.51 34.42 -65.22
C GLU A 61 26.89 34.69 -63.76
N ALA A 62 26.34 35.75 -63.16
CA ALA A 62 26.42 35.99 -61.73
C ALA A 62 25.90 34.80 -60.91
N ALA A 63 24.77 34.19 -61.32
CA ALA A 63 24.22 33.00 -60.69
C ALA A 63 25.21 31.82 -60.69
N ARG A 64 25.76 31.44 -61.84
CA ARG A 64 26.73 30.33 -61.94
C ARG A 64 27.99 30.59 -61.11
N LYS A 65 28.52 31.82 -61.16
CA LYS A 65 29.71 32.25 -60.40
C LYS A 65 29.46 32.18 -58.89
N LEU A 66 28.28 32.64 -58.44
CA LEU A 66 27.89 32.68 -57.04
C LEU A 66 27.51 31.31 -56.47
N GLU A 67 26.84 30.45 -57.25
CA GLU A 67 26.55 29.04 -56.88
C GLU A 67 27.85 28.27 -56.59
N GLN A 68 28.84 28.35 -57.49
CA GLN A 68 30.12 27.65 -57.32
C GLN A 68 30.89 28.16 -56.09
N HIS A 69 30.90 29.47 -55.87
CA HIS A 69 31.61 30.07 -54.74
C HIS A 69 30.95 29.75 -53.38
N LEU A 70 29.64 29.94 -53.26
CA LEU A 70 28.91 29.69 -52.01
C LEU A 70 28.81 28.19 -51.68
N ALA A 71 28.76 27.30 -52.69
CA ALA A 71 28.83 25.86 -52.47
C ALA A 71 30.19 25.40 -51.90
N ALA A 72 31.27 26.12 -52.19
CA ALA A 72 32.59 25.89 -51.62
C ALA A 72 32.78 26.56 -50.24
N ALA A 73 32.17 27.73 -50.02
CA ALA A 73 32.32 28.52 -48.79
C ALA A 73 31.42 28.09 -47.61
N GLY A 74 30.39 27.26 -47.86
CA GLY A 74 29.46 26.81 -46.80
C GLY A 74 30.11 25.91 -45.74
N PRO A 75 29.79 26.08 -44.44
CA PRO A 75 30.41 25.30 -43.36
C PRO A 75 30.02 23.82 -43.43
N ARG A 76 31.03 22.92 -43.41
CA ARG A 76 30.81 21.46 -43.51
C ARG A 76 30.19 20.83 -42.26
N LYS A 77 30.28 21.48 -41.11
CA LYS A 77 29.67 21.11 -39.82
C LYS A 77 29.35 22.38 -39.04
N LEU A 78 28.25 22.38 -38.30
CA LEU A 78 27.96 23.38 -37.26
C LEU A 78 28.05 22.73 -35.89
N ALA A 79 28.87 23.28 -35.00
CA ALA A 79 28.92 22.88 -33.60
C ALA A 79 27.70 23.45 -32.86
N VAL A 80 26.95 22.58 -32.17
CA VAL A 80 25.72 22.93 -31.45
C VAL A 80 25.74 22.46 -30.01
N GLN A 81 25.03 23.16 -29.13
CA GLN A 81 24.94 22.86 -27.70
C GLN A 81 23.50 22.94 -27.19
N VAL A 82 23.11 21.97 -26.36
CA VAL A 82 21.81 21.90 -25.65
C VAL A 82 22.12 21.63 -24.18
N GLY A 83 21.86 22.62 -23.32
CA GLY A 83 22.35 22.60 -21.93
C GLY A 83 23.88 22.46 -21.90
N ASP A 84 24.40 21.48 -21.16
CA ASP A 84 25.83 21.17 -21.10
C ASP A 84 26.34 20.27 -22.24
N ARG A 85 25.45 19.72 -23.07
CA ARG A 85 25.78 18.70 -24.08
C ARG A 85 26.06 19.31 -25.45
N ARG A 86 27.19 18.95 -26.05
CA ARG A 86 27.63 19.40 -27.39
C ARG A 86 27.48 18.30 -28.44
N SER A 87 27.24 18.69 -29.69
CA SER A 87 27.21 17.83 -30.87
C SER A 87 27.55 18.62 -32.14
N THR A 88 27.54 17.97 -33.31
CA THR A 88 27.72 18.62 -34.61
C THR A 88 26.62 18.23 -35.59
N ILE A 89 26.02 19.22 -36.26
CA ILE A 89 25.05 19.03 -37.36
C ILE A 89 25.78 19.21 -38.71
N ASP A 90 25.45 18.39 -39.72
CA ASP A 90 25.77 18.68 -41.13
C ASP A 90 24.68 19.61 -41.70
N PRO A 91 24.98 20.87 -42.07
CA PRO A 91 23.96 21.81 -42.51
C PRO A 91 23.20 21.37 -43.76
N ARG A 92 23.82 20.58 -44.63
CA ARG A 92 23.18 20.10 -45.87
C ARG A 92 22.17 18.98 -45.58
N GLN A 93 22.41 18.18 -44.54
CA GLN A 93 21.43 17.21 -44.03
C GLN A 93 20.27 17.92 -43.31
N ALA A 94 20.56 19.00 -42.59
CA ALA A 94 19.57 19.89 -42.00
C ALA A 94 18.86 20.82 -43.01
N GLY A 95 19.13 20.70 -44.31
CA GLY A 95 18.42 21.43 -45.35
C GLY A 95 18.80 22.91 -45.51
N LEU A 96 19.92 23.37 -44.95
CA LEU A 96 20.41 24.75 -45.13
C LEU A 96 21.14 24.88 -46.47
N THR A 97 20.73 25.90 -47.24
CA THR A 97 21.26 26.24 -48.56
C THR A 97 21.34 27.76 -48.71
N PHE A 98 22.27 28.25 -49.53
CA PHE A 98 22.23 29.65 -49.97
C PHE A 98 21.24 29.77 -51.14
N ASP A 99 20.32 30.73 -51.06
CA ASP A 99 19.39 31.03 -52.15
C ASP A 99 20.00 32.09 -53.06
N VAL A 100 20.67 31.61 -54.11
CA VAL A 100 21.34 32.47 -55.10
C VAL A 100 20.33 33.33 -55.86
N ARG A 101 19.09 32.88 -56.06
CA ARG A 101 18.08 33.66 -56.82
C ARG A 101 17.64 34.88 -56.02
N GLU A 102 17.16 34.66 -54.80
CA GLU A 102 16.74 35.71 -53.87
C GLU A 102 17.92 36.66 -53.51
N THR A 103 19.16 36.16 -53.47
CA THR A 103 20.35 37.01 -53.30
C THR A 103 20.57 37.95 -54.49
N LEU A 104 20.38 37.47 -55.73
CA LEU A 104 20.52 38.28 -56.94
C LEU A 104 19.34 39.24 -57.15
N ASP A 105 18.12 38.85 -56.79
CA ASP A 105 16.96 39.76 -56.81
C ASP A 105 17.15 40.95 -55.86
N ARG A 106 17.77 40.72 -54.69
CA ARG A 106 18.21 41.82 -53.80
C ARG A 106 19.26 42.71 -54.46
N ALA A 107 20.30 42.11 -55.06
CA ALA A 107 21.36 42.86 -55.75
C ALA A 107 20.83 43.77 -56.86
N VAL A 108 19.86 43.30 -57.65
CA VAL A 108 19.18 44.10 -58.70
C VAL A 108 18.28 45.18 -58.09
N SER A 109 17.55 44.89 -57.00
CA SER A 109 16.62 45.84 -56.40
C SER A 109 17.28 47.11 -55.82
N THR A 110 18.56 47.04 -55.44
CA THR A 110 19.32 48.20 -54.90
C THR A 110 19.47 49.34 -55.90
N GLY A 111 19.59 49.02 -57.20
CA GLY A 111 19.82 50.01 -58.26
C GLY A 111 18.56 50.74 -58.75
N ALA A 112 17.40 50.52 -58.12
CA ALA A 112 16.08 50.91 -58.65
C ALA A 112 15.45 52.16 -57.97
N ASP A 113 16.19 52.96 -57.21
CA ASP A 113 15.69 54.21 -56.60
C ASP A 113 15.71 55.39 -57.61
N PRO A 114 14.54 55.88 -58.08
CA PRO A 114 14.46 56.91 -59.13
C PRO A 114 14.88 58.31 -58.68
N VAL A 115 15.14 58.55 -57.38
CA VAL A 115 15.57 59.86 -56.88
C VAL A 115 17.11 60.02 -56.93
N SER A 116 17.84 58.93 -57.08
CA SER A 116 19.31 58.90 -56.97
C SER A 116 20.09 59.33 -58.23
N VAL A 117 19.41 59.45 -59.38
CA VAL A 117 20.00 59.48 -60.74
C VAL A 117 20.94 60.69 -60.99
N ILE A 118 20.82 61.78 -60.23
CA ILE A 118 21.68 62.98 -60.38
C ILE A 118 23.06 62.81 -59.70
N GLY A 119 23.27 61.75 -58.90
CA GLY A 119 24.57 61.40 -58.30
C GLY A 119 25.33 60.26 -58.99
N GLY A 120 24.83 59.74 -60.12
CA GLY A 120 25.15 58.43 -60.69
C GLY A 120 26.50 58.28 -61.42
N LEU A 121 27.62 58.77 -60.88
CA LEU A 121 28.96 58.58 -61.46
C LEU A 121 30.06 58.10 -60.49
N PHE A 122 29.79 58.04 -59.18
CA PHE A 122 30.78 57.63 -58.16
C PHE A 122 30.20 56.72 -57.06
N ARG A 123 29.09 56.02 -57.33
CA ARG A 123 28.54 55.02 -56.41
C ARG A 123 28.93 53.63 -56.91
N SER A 124 29.71 52.90 -56.12
CA SER A 124 29.94 51.47 -56.29
C SER A 124 28.86 50.70 -55.54
N GLY A 125 28.48 49.53 -56.05
CA GLY A 125 27.61 48.58 -55.36
C GLY A 125 28.16 48.18 -53.98
N GLY A 126 27.26 47.67 -53.12
CA GLY A 126 27.61 47.23 -51.76
C GLY A 126 28.10 45.77 -51.69
N ASP A 127 28.62 45.37 -50.52
CA ASP A 127 28.68 43.95 -50.15
C ASP A 127 27.31 43.51 -49.64
N ILE A 128 26.78 42.42 -50.20
CA ILE A 128 25.44 41.91 -49.94
C ILE A 128 25.56 40.54 -49.26
N GLU A 129 24.94 40.38 -48.09
CA GLU A 129 24.92 39.08 -47.42
C GLU A 129 24.09 38.06 -48.21
N PRO A 130 24.61 36.85 -48.48
CA PRO A 130 23.90 35.83 -49.24
C PRO A 130 22.73 35.29 -48.43
N VAL A 131 21.57 35.18 -49.07
CA VAL A 131 20.33 34.80 -48.39
C VAL A 131 20.36 33.30 -48.09
N VAL A 132 19.99 32.92 -46.86
CA VAL A 132 19.98 31.52 -46.41
C VAL A 132 18.55 30.98 -46.42
N ARG A 133 18.28 30.03 -47.31
CA ARG A 133 17.04 29.25 -47.31
C ARG A 133 17.26 27.95 -46.55
N ILE A 134 16.31 27.63 -45.68
CA ILE A 134 16.24 26.35 -44.98
C ILE A 134 15.03 25.56 -45.45
N ASP A 135 15.22 24.27 -45.69
CA ASP A 135 14.16 23.29 -45.87
C ASP A 135 13.66 22.87 -44.49
N GLU A 136 12.48 23.35 -44.09
CA GLU A 136 12.02 23.26 -42.70
C GLU A 136 11.70 21.82 -42.27
N ASP A 137 11.26 20.95 -43.20
CA ASP A 137 11.07 19.52 -42.95
C ASP A 137 12.40 18.79 -42.70
N LYS A 138 13.44 19.04 -43.53
CA LYS A 138 14.78 18.48 -43.32
C LYS A 138 15.44 19.01 -42.05
N ALA A 139 15.23 20.28 -41.73
CA ALA A 139 15.69 20.88 -40.48
C ALA A 139 15.03 20.20 -39.28
N ARG A 140 13.68 20.10 -39.29
CA ARG A 140 12.89 19.43 -38.24
C ARG A 140 13.34 17.99 -38.05
N ALA A 141 13.38 17.19 -39.13
CA ALA A 141 13.77 15.78 -39.06
C ALA A 141 15.23 15.55 -38.60
N THR A 142 16.12 16.53 -38.82
CA THR A 142 17.50 16.49 -38.32
C THR A 142 17.58 16.89 -36.84
N LEU A 143 16.85 17.93 -36.44
CA LEU A 143 16.74 18.37 -35.05
C LEU A 143 16.02 17.33 -34.17
N GLU A 144 15.01 16.62 -34.66
CA GLU A 144 14.34 15.52 -33.92
C GLU A 144 15.25 14.30 -33.72
N LYS A 145 16.15 13.99 -34.68
CA LYS A 145 17.21 12.97 -34.50
C LYS A 145 18.24 13.43 -33.47
N LEU A 146 18.57 14.72 -33.47
CA LEU A 146 19.48 15.32 -32.50
C LEU A 146 18.87 15.35 -31.09
N ALA A 147 17.59 15.69 -30.94
CA ALA A 147 16.83 15.66 -29.69
C ALA A 147 16.93 14.30 -29.03
N LYS A 148 16.69 13.20 -29.78
CA LYS A 148 16.84 11.82 -29.28
C LYS A 148 18.23 11.47 -28.71
N THR A 149 19.26 12.27 -29.01
CA THR A 149 20.65 12.09 -28.53
C THR A 149 21.04 13.12 -27.46
N LEU A 150 20.62 14.38 -27.60
CA LEU A 150 20.96 15.47 -26.69
C LEU A 150 20.00 15.61 -25.51
N ASP A 151 18.72 15.32 -25.70
CA ASP A 151 17.69 15.46 -24.67
C ASP A 151 18.06 14.64 -23.43
N GLN A 152 17.87 15.28 -22.28
CA GLN A 152 18.25 14.74 -20.99
C GLN A 152 17.06 14.86 -20.06
N LYS A 153 16.54 13.73 -19.57
CA LYS A 153 15.53 13.76 -18.49
C LYS A 153 16.16 14.33 -17.22
N ALA A 154 15.46 15.28 -16.60
CA ALA A 154 15.79 15.77 -15.27
C ALA A 154 15.80 14.62 -14.26
N ARG A 155 16.63 14.73 -13.23
CA ARG A 155 16.64 13.80 -12.10
C ARG A 155 16.86 14.58 -10.81
N ASP A 156 15.96 14.39 -9.85
CA ASP A 156 16.11 14.95 -8.51
C ASP A 156 17.34 14.40 -7.78
N GLY A 157 17.87 15.20 -6.86
CA GLY A 157 18.81 14.74 -5.86
C GLY A 157 18.10 13.81 -4.86
N ALA A 158 18.84 12.86 -4.29
CA ALA A 158 18.30 11.96 -3.28
C ALA A 158 19.34 11.61 -2.21
N VAL A 159 18.85 11.20 -1.05
CA VAL A 159 19.65 10.68 0.07
C VAL A 159 19.06 9.33 0.48
N SER A 160 19.86 8.28 0.35
CA SER A 160 19.54 6.91 0.76
C SER A 160 20.42 6.47 1.94
N PHE A 161 20.01 5.39 2.59
CA PHE A 161 20.75 4.77 3.68
C PHE A 161 20.94 3.29 3.35
N ALA A 162 22.16 2.78 3.52
CA ALA A 162 22.53 1.38 3.28
C ALA A 162 23.65 0.99 4.24
N ASP A 163 23.52 -0.15 4.93
CA ASP A 163 24.50 -0.66 5.92
C ASP A 163 24.94 0.38 6.98
N GLY A 164 24.03 1.29 7.36
CA GLY A 164 24.32 2.38 8.29
C GLY A 164 25.20 3.51 7.72
N ARG A 165 25.31 3.60 6.39
CA ARG A 165 26.02 4.65 5.65
C ARG A 165 25.03 5.56 4.95
N VAL A 166 25.47 6.80 4.67
CA VAL A 166 24.69 7.80 3.93
C VAL A 166 25.14 7.82 2.47
N GLU A 167 24.22 7.49 1.58
CA GLU A 167 24.40 7.58 0.13
C GLU A 167 23.76 8.85 -0.42
N GLN A 168 24.30 9.36 -1.53
CA GLN A 168 23.87 10.62 -2.14
C GLN A 168 23.79 10.48 -3.66
N VAL A 169 22.63 10.80 -4.24
CA VAL A 169 22.45 10.94 -5.68
C VAL A 169 22.49 12.42 -6.03
N ALA A 170 23.44 12.81 -6.88
CA ALA A 170 23.51 14.17 -7.38
C ALA A 170 22.31 14.47 -8.32
N PRO A 171 21.61 15.61 -8.14
CA PRO A 171 20.60 16.06 -9.10
C PRO A 171 21.20 16.36 -10.46
N ARG A 172 20.37 16.36 -11.49
CA ARG A 172 20.75 16.67 -12.87
C ARG A 172 19.63 17.42 -13.58
N THR A 173 19.95 18.60 -14.11
CA THR A 173 19.04 19.40 -14.94
C THR A 173 18.64 18.64 -16.19
N GLY A 174 17.36 18.74 -16.54
CA GLY A 174 16.83 18.22 -17.79
C GLY A 174 16.80 19.29 -18.87
N TYR A 175 17.00 18.85 -20.11
CA TYR A 175 16.90 19.68 -21.30
C TYR A 175 16.12 18.90 -22.36
N ALA A 176 15.15 19.55 -23.00
CA ALA A 176 14.50 19.06 -24.21
C ALA A 176 14.67 20.10 -25.31
N LEU A 177 15.24 19.72 -26.45
CA LEU A 177 15.44 20.60 -27.60
C LEU A 177 14.09 21.15 -28.10
N ASP A 178 13.93 22.48 -28.14
CA ASP A 178 12.74 23.08 -28.74
C ASP A 178 12.96 23.12 -30.25
N VAL A 179 12.59 22.01 -30.91
CA VAL A 179 12.85 21.76 -32.34
C VAL A 179 12.36 22.91 -33.20
N ASP A 180 11.15 23.39 -32.95
CA ASP A 180 10.52 24.47 -33.74
C ASP A 180 11.30 25.78 -33.61
N ALA A 181 11.61 26.24 -32.39
CA ALA A 181 12.45 27.42 -32.18
C ALA A 181 13.91 27.24 -32.69
N ALA A 182 14.42 26.01 -32.67
CA ALA A 182 15.78 25.69 -33.12
C ALA A 182 15.96 25.73 -34.65
N THR A 183 14.92 25.54 -35.46
CA THR A 183 15.02 25.64 -36.94
C THR A 183 15.57 27.00 -37.38
N GLY A 184 14.99 28.10 -36.90
CA GLY A 184 15.43 29.46 -37.20
C GLY A 184 16.82 29.79 -36.67
N ALA A 185 17.18 29.23 -35.50
CA ALA A 185 18.48 29.44 -34.86
C ALA A 185 19.67 28.91 -35.70
N LEU A 186 19.46 27.98 -36.63
CA LEU A 186 20.51 27.46 -37.52
C LEU A 186 20.92 28.44 -38.64
N ARG A 187 20.06 29.40 -39.01
CA ARG A 187 20.28 30.31 -40.17
C ARG A 187 21.50 31.24 -39.96
N ALA A 188 21.59 31.91 -38.81
CA ALA A 188 22.64 32.90 -38.53
C ALA A 188 24.07 32.33 -38.28
N PRO A 189 24.25 31.13 -37.67
CA PRO A 189 25.54 30.43 -37.66
C PRO A 189 26.01 30.03 -39.07
N PHE A 190 25.10 29.50 -39.90
CA PHE A 190 25.41 29.08 -41.27
C PHE A 190 25.86 30.27 -42.15
N LEU A 191 25.17 31.40 -42.07
CA LEU A 191 25.53 32.63 -42.79
C LEU A 191 26.94 33.14 -42.44
N ARG A 192 27.30 33.14 -41.15
CA ARG A 192 28.60 33.66 -40.68
C ARG A 192 29.78 32.81 -41.18
N GLY A 193 29.62 31.49 -41.25
CA GLY A 193 30.59 30.57 -41.86
C GLY A 193 31.86 30.28 -41.04
N THR A 194 31.99 30.85 -39.84
CA THR A 194 33.10 30.57 -38.91
C THR A 194 32.88 29.26 -38.14
N ALA A 195 33.95 28.51 -37.88
CA ALA A 195 33.86 27.17 -37.30
C ALA A 195 33.65 27.14 -35.77
N ASP A 196 34.07 28.20 -35.08
CA ASP A 196 34.33 28.19 -33.63
C ASP A 196 33.17 28.56 -32.69
N PRO A 197 32.20 29.44 -33.02
CA PRO A 197 31.14 29.79 -32.08
C PRO A 197 30.08 28.69 -31.97
N VAL A 198 30.23 27.82 -30.96
CA VAL A 198 29.26 26.77 -30.63
C VAL A 198 27.86 27.38 -30.45
N THR A 199 26.92 26.97 -31.30
CA THR A 199 25.57 27.51 -31.31
C THR A 199 24.73 26.86 -30.22
N VAL A 200 24.35 27.63 -29.20
CA VAL A 200 23.35 27.19 -28.23
C VAL A 200 21.99 27.16 -28.91
N LEU A 201 21.36 25.98 -28.97
CA LEU A 201 20.02 25.81 -29.52
C LEU A 201 18.95 26.08 -28.44
N PRO A 202 17.81 26.70 -28.79
CA PRO A 202 16.67 26.84 -27.89
C PRO A 202 16.24 25.48 -27.31
N ALA A 203 16.12 25.41 -25.98
CA ALA A 203 15.74 24.20 -25.28
C ALA A 203 14.92 24.53 -24.02
N ARG A 204 13.97 23.66 -23.69
CA ARG A 204 13.17 23.77 -22.47
C ARG A 204 13.96 23.16 -21.32
N GLU A 205 14.40 24.01 -20.41
CA GLU A 205 15.08 23.60 -19.18
C GLU A 205 14.05 23.09 -18.15
N THR A 206 14.27 21.87 -17.65
CA THR A 206 13.53 21.29 -16.52
C THR A 206 14.46 21.16 -15.33
N ARG A 207 14.33 22.04 -14.34
CA ARG A 207 15.13 21.99 -13.11
C ARG A 207 14.63 20.88 -12.18
N PRO A 208 15.54 20.16 -11.49
CA PRO A 208 15.16 19.24 -10.42
C PRO A 208 14.55 20.04 -9.24
N LYS A 209 13.54 19.48 -8.59
CA LYS A 209 12.97 20.00 -7.34
C LYS A 209 13.98 19.90 -6.20
N VAL A 210 14.66 18.76 -6.08
CA VAL A 210 15.68 18.54 -5.04
C VAL A 210 17.03 19.02 -5.56
N THR A 211 17.51 20.17 -5.07
CA THR A 211 18.75 20.80 -5.53
C THR A 211 20.00 20.14 -4.93
N ALA A 212 21.17 20.40 -5.53
CA ALA A 212 22.44 19.92 -4.99
C ALA A 212 22.79 20.53 -3.63
N GLU A 213 22.24 21.72 -3.34
CA GLU A 213 22.35 22.36 -2.03
C GLU A 213 21.45 21.67 -1.00
N GLU A 214 20.22 21.33 -1.36
CA GLU A 214 19.29 20.60 -0.50
C GLU A 214 19.82 19.21 -0.12
N VAL A 215 20.44 18.48 -1.06
CA VAL A 215 21.13 17.22 -0.75
C VAL A 215 22.26 17.45 0.28
N ARG A 216 23.13 18.45 0.06
CA ARG A 216 24.21 18.78 1.01
C ARG A 216 23.67 19.20 2.39
N ARG A 217 22.56 19.94 2.42
CA ARG A 217 21.86 20.38 3.64
C ARG A 217 21.34 19.17 4.41
N ALA A 218 20.51 18.34 3.78
CA ALA A 218 19.93 17.14 4.37
C ALA A 218 20.99 16.17 4.90
N VAL A 219 22.12 16.02 4.18
CA VAL A 219 23.23 15.16 4.58
C VAL A 219 23.98 15.70 5.79
N ARG A 220 24.22 17.01 5.86
CA ARG A 220 24.88 17.68 6.99
C ARG A 220 24.01 17.69 8.24
N GLU A 221 22.76 18.12 8.11
CA GLU A 221 21.87 18.43 9.24
C GLU A 221 21.12 17.22 9.78
N PHE A 222 20.89 16.19 8.96
CA PHE A 222 20.10 15.04 9.37
C PHE A 222 20.80 13.70 9.09
N ALA A 223 21.18 13.40 7.86
CA ALA A 223 21.56 12.03 7.50
C ALA A 223 22.86 11.56 8.19
N ARG A 224 23.89 12.42 8.26
CA ARG A 224 25.14 12.11 9.00
C ARG A 224 24.90 11.99 10.51
N PRO A 225 24.22 12.93 11.20
CA PRO A 225 23.80 12.74 12.58
C PRO A 225 23.00 11.45 12.81
N ALA A 226 22.02 11.14 11.96
CA ALA A 226 21.16 9.96 12.08
C ALA A 226 21.98 8.66 12.09
N MET A 227 22.97 8.54 11.21
CA MET A 227 23.84 7.37 11.10
C MET A 227 25.06 7.38 12.05
N SER A 228 25.32 8.48 12.77
CA SER A 228 26.58 8.68 13.51
C SER A 228 26.81 7.70 14.66
N ALA A 229 25.73 7.25 15.32
CA ALA A 229 25.76 6.35 16.46
C ALA A 229 24.41 5.62 16.62
N PRO A 230 24.33 4.53 17.39
CA PRO A 230 23.06 3.90 17.76
C PRO A 230 22.12 4.86 18.51
N VAL A 231 20.85 4.46 18.62
CA VAL A 231 19.83 5.13 19.44
C VAL A 231 19.32 4.16 20.48
N THR A 232 19.30 4.57 21.75
CA THR A 232 18.82 3.76 22.86
C THR A 232 17.38 4.14 23.21
N LEU A 233 16.50 3.15 23.34
CA LEU A 233 15.10 3.37 23.70
C LEU A 233 14.71 2.52 24.89
N THR A 234 13.79 3.04 25.71
CA THR A 234 13.13 2.29 26.78
C THR A 234 11.63 2.28 26.53
N ALA A 235 10.97 1.13 26.67
CA ALA A 235 9.53 0.98 26.56
C ALA A 235 9.03 0.01 27.63
N GLY A 236 8.11 0.42 28.50
CA GLY A 236 7.58 -0.44 29.58
C GLY A 236 8.69 -1.05 30.47
N GLY A 237 9.74 -0.27 30.76
CA GLY A 237 10.92 -0.71 31.51
C GLY A 237 11.92 -1.59 30.72
N LYS A 238 11.60 -2.04 29.50
CA LYS A 238 12.54 -2.80 28.64
C LYS A 238 13.40 -1.82 27.81
N ARG A 239 14.72 -1.93 27.93
CA ARG A 239 15.69 -1.16 27.12
C ARG A 239 16.11 -1.94 25.87
N PHE A 240 16.21 -1.26 24.74
CA PHE A 240 16.72 -1.79 23.47
C PHE A 240 17.50 -0.72 22.69
N THR A 241 18.25 -1.14 21.68
CA THR A 241 19.15 -0.27 20.92
C THR A 241 18.97 -0.50 19.42
N ILE A 242 18.76 0.58 18.67
CA ILE A 242 18.69 0.57 17.21
C ILE A 242 20.06 1.02 16.68
N THR A 243 20.73 0.16 15.92
CA THR A 243 22.03 0.48 15.28
C THR A 243 21.82 1.28 14.00
N PRO A 244 22.84 2.02 13.50
CA PRO A 244 22.75 2.70 12.21
C PRO A 244 22.37 1.78 11.03
N ALA A 245 22.82 0.52 11.03
CA ALA A 245 22.44 -0.47 10.02
C ALA A 245 20.92 -0.73 10.00
N VAL A 246 20.36 -1.14 11.14
CA VAL A 246 18.91 -1.37 11.29
C VAL A 246 18.11 -0.09 11.05
N LEU A 247 18.61 1.07 11.47
CA LEU A 247 17.97 2.34 11.18
C LEU A 247 17.94 2.65 9.67
N GLY A 248 19.02 2.34 8.95
CA GLY A 248 19.13 2.57 7.50
C GLY A 248 18.13 1.77 6.67
N GLU A 249 17.82 0.53 7.08
CA GLU A 249 16.81 -0.31 6.41
C GLU A 249 15.40 0.31 6.42
N TYR A 250 15.04 1.04 7.48
CA TYR A 250 13.69 1.57 7.69
C TYR A 250 13.57 3.10 7.57
N LEU A 251 14.69 3.83 7.50
CA LEU A 251 14.72 5.28 7.34
C LEU A 251 14.87 5.66 5.88
N THR A 252 14.04 6.57 5.38
CA THR A 252 14.16 7.16 4.04
C THR A 252 14.11 8.67 4.12
N MET A 253 14.74 9.38 3.18
CA MET A 253 14.45 10.80 2.94
C MET A 253 13.59 10.94 1.69
N ARG A 254 12.56 11.78 1.74
CA ARG A 254 11.66 12.02 0.60
C ARG A 254 11.41 13.53 0.43
N PRO A 255 11.34 14.04 -0.80
CA PRO A 255 10.96 15.42 -1.03
C PRO A 255 9.51 15.66 -0.61
N ASP A 256 9.26 16.80 0.02
CA ASP A 256 7.94 17.42 0.06
C ASP A 256 7.62 18.18 -1.25
N ASP A 257 6.46 18.83 -1.33
CA ASP A 257 6.03 19.56 -2.53
C ASP A 257 6.97 20.70 -2.93
N THR A 258 7.74 21.25 -1.97
CA THR A 258 8.75 22.30 -2.19
C THR A 258 10.09 21.74 -2.68
N GLY A 259 10.26 20.41 -2.70
CA GLY A 259 11.52 19.74 -3.04
C GLY A 259 12.46 19.55 -1.85
N ARG A 260 12.04 19.87 -0.62
CA ARG A 260 12.85 19.72 0.59
C ARG A 260 12.81 18.27 1.09
N LEU A 261 13.97 17.69 1.36
CA LEU A 261 14.12 16.33 1.86
C LEU A 261 13.72 16.25 3.33
N THR A 262 12.63 15.54 3.58
CA THR A 262 12.09 15.24 4.91
C THR A 262 12.34 13.77 5.28
N PRO A 263 12.63 13.45 6.56
CA PRO A 263 12.84 12.07 6.99
C PRO A 263 11.51 11.34 7.21
N LYS A 264 11.44 10.10 6.72
CA LYS A 264 10.31 9.19 6.93
C LYS A 264 10.80 7.82 7.35
N LEU A 265 10.40 7.43 8.57
CA LEU A 265 10.73 6.14 9.19
C LEU A 265 9.57 5.15 9.00
N ASP A 266 9.81 4.00 8.36
CA ASP A 266 8.90 2.87 8.43
C ASP A 266 8.91 2.29 9.85
N SER A 267 7.99 2.80 10.65
CA SER A 267 7.87 2.44 12.06
C SER A 267 7.13 1.11 12.26
N LYS A 268 6.55 0.53 11.19
CA LYS A 268 5.99 -0.83 11.18
C LYS A 268 7.11 -1.85 10.91
N GLY A 269 7.93 -1.60 9.88
CA GLY A 269 9.13 -2.38 9.58
C GLY A 269 10.10 -2.39 10.77
N LEU A 270 10.48 -1.21 11.27
CA LEU A 270 11.36 -1.09 12.44
C LEU A 270 10.82 -1.80 13.68
N ARG A 271 9.50 -1.81 13.92
CA ARG A 271 8.91 -2.54 15.06
C ARG A 271 8.96 -4.07 14.89
N ALA A 272 8.98 -4.56 13.64
CA ALA A 272 9.14 -5.98 13.32
C ALA A 272 10.61 -6.43 13.27
N ALA A 273 11.56 -5.50 13.12
CA ALA A 273 12.99 -5.78 13.10
C ALA A 273 13.44 -6.51 14.38
N PRO A 274 14.26 -7.59 14.31
CA PRO A 274 14.61 -8.41 15.47
C PRO A 274 15.17 -7.63 16.67
N ALA A 275 16.00 -6.60 16.40
CA ALA A 275 16.62 -5.74 17.43
C ALA A 275 15.61 -4.91 18.25
N VAL A 276 14.39 -4.73 17.76
CA VAL A 276 13.28 -4.02 18.43
C VAL A 276 12.23 -5.02 18.89
N ALA A 277 11.81 -5.92 18.01
CA ALA A 277 10.78 -6.93 18.27
C ALA A 277 11.13 -7.80 19.49
N GLY A 278 12.39 -8.24 19.64
CA GLY A 278 12.82 -9.07 20.78
C GLY A 278 12.58 -8.42 22.14
N ALA A 279 12.77 -7.11 22.26
CA ALA A 279 12.53 -6.37 23.50
C ALA A 279 11.04 -6.09 23.73
N LEU A 280 10.29 -5.79 22.67
CA LEU A 280 8.85 -5.53 22.75
C LEU A 280 8.01 -6.80 23.00
N ASN A 281 8.48 -7.96 22.53
CA ASN A 281 7.89 -9.26 22.85
C ASN A 281 8.05 -9.64 24.32
N GLY A 282 8.99 -9.00 25.04
CA GLY A 282 9.15 -9.12 26.49
C GLY A 282 8.19 -8.26 27.31
N LEU A 283 7.23 -7.57 26.68
CA LEU A 283 6.16 -6.84 27.34
C LEU A 283 4.91 -7.73 27.49
N PRO A 284 4.09 -7.55 28.55
CA PRO A 284 2.81 -8.23 28.68
C PRO A 284 1.81 -7.64 27.67
N THR A 285 1.82 -8.15 26.44
CA THR A 285 0.96 -7.66 25.35
C THR A 285 -0.49 -8.13 25.47
N THR A 286 -0.72 -9.34 25.98
CA THR A 286 -2.06 -9.89 26.22
C THR A 286 -2.62 -9.35 27.55
N PRO A 287 -3.77 -8.66 27.55
CA PRO A 287 -4.46 -8.30 28.80
C PRO A 287 -4.98 -9.56 29.51
N GLN A 288 -5.06 -9.50 30.84
CA GLN A 288 -5.64 -10.57 31.67
C GLN A 288 -6.96 -10.05 32.25
N ASN A 289 -8.06 -10.71 31.89
CA ASN A 289 -9.39 -10.42 32.46
C ASN A 289 -9.39 -10.61 33.99
N ALA A 290 -10.24 -9.84 34.68
CA ALA A 290 -10.52 -10.07 36.09
C ALA A 290 -11.09 -11.48 36.28
N ARG A 291 -10.61 -12.20 37.31
CA ARG A 291 -11.15 -13.51 37.67
C ARG A 291 -12.44 -13.30 38.44
N LEU A 292 -13.55 -13.81 37.90
CA LEU A 292 -14.80 -13.89 38.63
C LEU A 292 -14.82 -15.13 39.54
N GLY A 293 -15.60 -15.05 40.61
CA GLY A 293 -15.85 -16.12 41.58
C GLY A 293 -17.18 -15.90 42.28
N LEU A 294 -17.47 -16.67 43.33
CA LEU A 294 -18.76 -16.63 44.03
C LEU A 294 -18.63 -16.25 45.50
N GLU A 295 -19.48 -15.34 45.96
CA GLU A 295 -19.77 -15.06 47.37
C GLU A 295 -21.25 -15.42 47.63
N GLY A 296 -21.47 -16.62 48.17
CA GLY A 296 -22.80 -17.23 48.16
C GLY A 296 -23.27 -17.49 46.72
N GLU A 297 -24.49 -17.08 46.39
CA GLU A 297 -25.04 -17.18 45.01
C GLU A 297 -24.63 -16.00 44.10
N LYS A 298 -23.84 -15.02 44.58
CA LYS A 298 -23.50 -13.81 43.81
C LYS A 298 -22.14 -13.92 43.13
N VAL A 299 -22.07 -13.56 41.85
CA VAL A 299 -20.80 -13.45 41.13
C VAL A 299 -20.06 -12.16 41.54
N VAL A 300 -18.82 -12.30 41.96
CA VAL A 300 -17.93 -11.22 42.44
C VAL A 300 -16.58 -11.25 41.73
N VAL A 301 -15.82 -10.16 41.84
CA VAL A 301 -14.46 -10.03 41.29
C VAL A 301 -13.44 -10.53 42.32
N ALA A 302 -13.09 -11.82 42.22
CA ALA A 302 -12.17 -12.52 43.10
C ALA A 302 -10.69 -12.16 42.86
N ALA A 303 -10.32 -11.73 41.65
CA ALA A 303 -9.01 -11.12 41.39
C ALA A 303 -9.12 -10.04 40.29
N ASP A 304 -8.41 -8.93 40.50
CA ASP A 304 -8.42 -7.80 39.57
C ASP A 304 -7.70 -8.08 38.25
N ALA A 305 -8.22 -7.44 37.20
CA ALA A 305 -7.72 -7.54 35.84
C ALA A 305 -6.35 -6.85 35.69
N ARG A 306 -5.56 -7.27 34.69
CA ARG A 306 -4.25 -6.66 34.39
C ARG A 306 -4.23 -6.18 32.94
N PRO A 307 -4.07 -4.87 32.67
CA PRO A 307 -4.02 -4.37 31.31
C PRO A 307 -2.77 -4.89 30.59
N GLY A 308 -2.93 -5.22 29.32
CA GLY A 308 -1.79 -5.44 28.42
C GLY A 308 -1.13 -4.10 28.07
N VAL A 309 0.09 -4.13 27.55
CA VAL A 309 0.77 -2.93 27.03
C VAL A 309 1.36 -3.20 25.65
N ARG A 310 1.27 -2.20 24.76
CA ARG A 310 1.88 -2.24 23.43
C ARG A 310 2.55 -0.94 23.06
N VAL A 311 3.62 -1.02 22.27
CA VAL A 311 4.17 0.14 21.54
C VAL A 311 3.46 0.25 20.20
N THR A 312 3.04 1.46 19.84
CA THR A 312 2.43 1.74 18.52
C THR A 312 3.45 2.31 17.55
N ASP A 313 3.24 2.09 16.25
CA ASP A 313 4.09 2.63 15.19
C ASP A 313 4.27 4.16 15.31
N LYS A 314 3.18 4.87 15.65
CA LYS A 314 3.19 6.33 15.89
C LYS A 314 4.01 6.74 17.12
N ALA A 315 3.94 5.97 18.21
CA ALA A 315 4.73 6.23 19.42
C ALA A 315 6.23 5.98 19.17
N LEU A 316 6.57 4.89 18.47
CA LEU A 316 7.94 4.57 18.08
C LEU A 316 8.51 5.66 17.16
N SER A 317 7.77 6.09 16.14
CA SER A 317 8.18 7.18 15.24
C SER A 317 8.44 8.50 15.99
N LYS A 318 7.52 8.87 16.90
CA LYS A 318 7.65 10.10 17.71
C LYS A 318 8.85 10.06 18.66
N ALA A 319 9.22 8.88 19.17
CA ALA A 319 10.38 8.71 20.04
C ALA A 319 11.71 8.63 19.27
N VAL A 320 11.75 7.93 18.13
CA VAL A 320 12.99 7.74 17.33
C VAL A 320 13.42 9.04 16.66
N LEU A 321 12.52 9.70 15.91
CA LEU A 321 12.91 10.76 14.96
C LEU A 321 13.67 11.95 15.58
N PRO A 322 13.32 12.49 16.77
CA PRO A 322 14.08 13.57 17.40
C PRO A 322 15.50 13.14 17.81
N LEU A 323 15.66 11.91 18.29
CA LEU A 323 16.95 11.39 18.77
C LEU A 323 17.97 11.17 17.65
N LEU A 324 17.55 11.23 16.38
CA LEU A 324 18.43 10.99 15.23
C LEU A 324 19.43 12.15 15.02
N THR A 325 19.06 13.37 15.37
CA THR A 325 19.95 14.55 15.30
C THR A 325 20.78 14.76 16.55
N GLU A 326 20.47 14.06 17.64
CA GLU A 326 21.16 14.18 18.93
C GLU A 326 22.52 13.47 18.96
N SER A 327 23.33 13.78 19.98
CA SER A 327 24.69 13.21 20.15
C SER A 327 24.92 12.67 21.57
N GLY A 328 25.83 11.69 21.69
CA GLY A 328 26.18 11.07 22.96
C GLY A 328 24.96 10.52 23.72
N ALA A 329 24.88 10.81 25.02
CA ALA A 329 23.79 10.34 25.89
C ALA A 329 22.39 10.85 25.47
N ALA A 330 22.30 11.98 24.76
CA ALA A 330 21.04 12.55 24.30
C ALA A 330 20.36 11.70 23.20
N ARG A 331 21.05 10.70 22.63
CA ARG A 331 20.45 9.66 21.76
C ARG A 331 19.69 8.58 22.56
N THR A 332 19.07 8.97 23.66
CA THR A 332 18.33 8.09 24.58
C THR A 332 16.94 8.66 24.84
N GLY A 333 15.89 7.83 24.74
CA GLY A 333 14.52 8.27 25.03
C GLY A 333 13.58 7.16 25.47
N GLU A 334 12.37 7.56 25.88
CA GLU A 334 11.28 6.65 26.25
C GLU A 334 10.22 6.59 25.14
N VAL A 335 9.70 5.39 24.86
CA VAL A 335 8.63 5.14 23.90
C VAL A 335 7.32 4.94 24.64
N ALA A 336 6.37 5.85 24.43
CA ALA A 336 5.06 5.80 25.08
C ALA A 336 4.31 4.49 24.76
N THR A 337 3.96 3.73 25.79
CA THR A 337 3.15 2.52 25.69
C THR A 337 1.66 2.83 25.74
N GLN A 338 0.87 2.21 24.87
CA GLN A 338 -0.59 2.19 24.96
C GLN A 338 -1.03 0.98 25.80
N GLN A 339 -1.88 1.20 26.80
CA GLN A 339 -2.56 0.09 27.49
C GLN A 339 -3.60 -0.56 26.57
N ILE A 340 -3.67 -1.88 26.59
CA ILE A 340 -4.77 -2.68 26.05
C ILE A 340 -5.62 -3.07 27.25
N GLN A 341 -6.87 -2.60 27.31
CA GLN A 341 -7.73 -2.95 28.43
C GLN A 341 -8.20 -4.41 28.33
N PRO A 342 -8.40 -5.09 29.46
CA PRO A 342 -9.11 -6.36 29.52
C PRO A 342 -10.59 -6.18 29.16
N GLU A 343 -11.22 -7.26 28.74
CA GLU A 343 -12.65 -7.32 28.43
C GLU A 343 -13.52 -7.42 29.68
N VAL A 344 -13.01 -8.04 30.76
CA VAL A 344 -13.67 -8.09 32.07
C VAL A 344 -12.80 -7.38 33.11
N THR A 345 -13.36 -6.39 33.80
CA THR A 345 -12.69 -5.53 34.80
C THR A 345 -13.62 -5.28 35.99
N ARG A 346 -13.10 -4.78 37.12
CA ARG A 346 -13.95 -4.49 38.31
C ARG A 346 -15.00 -3.41 38.02
N GLU A 347 -14.64 -2.45 37.19
CA GLU A 347 -15.48 -1.31 36.76
C GLU A 347 -16.54 -1.72 35.73
N ASN A 348 -16.45 -2.92 35.13
CA ASN A 348 -17.41 -3.42 34.15
C ASN A 348 -18.17 -4.69 34.57
N ALA A 349 -17.71 -5.42 35.60
CA ALA A 349 -18.34 -6.65 36.07
C ALA A 349 -19.85 -6.51 36.34
N ALA A 350 -20.28 -5.39 36.94
CA ALA A 350 -21.71 -5.10 37.17
C ALA A 350 -22.55 -4.94 35.88
N ARG A 351 -21.92 -4.62 34.73
CA ARG A 351 -22.60 -4.51 33.42
C ARG A 351 -22.74 -5.84 32.69
N LEU A 352 -22.09 -6.91 33.18
CA LEU A 352 -22.16 -8.25 32.57
C LEU A 352 -23.55 -8.88 32.68
N GLY A 353 -24.36 -8.49 33.66
CA GLY A 353 -25.71 -9.05 33.88
C GLY A 353 -25.69 -10.42 34.57
N LEU A 354 -24.71 -10.69 35.42
CA LEU A 354 -24.59 -11.94 36.20
C LEU A 354 -25.43 -11.85 37.49
N THR A 355 -26.75 -11.79 37.32
CA THR A 355 -27.71 -11.39 38.38
C THR A 355 -28.53 -12.53 38.98
N GLU A 356 -28.73 -13.62 38.26
CA GLU A 356 -29.59 -14.74 38.68
C GLU A 356 -29.08 -16.10 38.16
N LYS A 357 -29.71 -17.18 38.65
CA LYS A 357 -29.53 -18.54 38.15
C LYS A 357 -30.44 -18.78 36.95
N MET A 358 -29.84 -18.90 35.76
CA MET A 358 -30.55 -19.26 34.53
C MET A 358 -30.94 -20.74 34.55
N SER A 359 -30.02 -21.62 34.94
CA SER A 359 -30.26 -23.05 35.04
C SER A 359 -29.26 -23.73 35.99
N SER A 360 -29.60 -24.93 36.44
CA SER A 360 -28.68 -25.86 37.10
C SER A 360 -29.04 -27.28 36.67
N PHE A 361 -28.05 -28.14 36.46
CA PHE A 361 -28.26 -29.56 36.23
C PHE A 361 -27.20 -30.40 36.96
N THR A 362 -27.60 -31.59 37.41
CA THR A 362 -26.73 -32.52 38.14
C THR A 362 -26.83 -33.91 37.51
N VAL A 363 -25.67 -34.54 37.29
CA VAL A 363 -25.55 -35.94 36.88
C VAL A 363 -24.93 -36.72 38.04
N ALA A 364 -25.61 -37.79 38.47
CA ALA A 364 -25.04 -38.78 39.37
C ALA A 364 -24.26 -39.85 38.59
N PHE A 365 -23.24 -40.44 39.22
CA PHE A 365 -22.45 -41.53 38.66
C PHE A 365 -21.87 -42.42 39.75
N GLU A 366 -21.69 -43.71 39.45
CA GLU A 366 -21.00 -44.63 40.37
C GLU A 366 -19.56 -44.16 40.65
N PRO A 367 -19.08 -44.24 41.91
CA PRO A 367 -17.73 -43.82 42.25
C PRO A 367 -16.69 -44.75 41.63
N ALA A 368 -15.63 -44.16 41.06
CA ALA A 368 -14.47 -44.89 40.57
C ALA A 368 -13.27 -43.93 40.51
N ALA A 369 -12.08 -44.36 40.95
CA ALA A 369 -10.91 -43.48 41.08
C ALA A 369 -10.59 -42.69 39.79
N TYR A 370 -10.55 -43.37 38.63
CA TYR A 370 -10.34 -42.69 37.34
C TYR A 370 -11.41 -41.65 37.02
N ARG A 371 -12.65 -41.90 37.44
CA ARG A 371 -13.82 -41.08 37.14
C ARG A 371 -13.82 -39.82 38.00
N THR A 372 -13.58 -39.95 39.31
CA THR A 372 -13.35 -38.80 40.21
C THR A 372 -12.22 -37.91 39.66
N THR A 373 -11.06 -38.48 39.32
CA THR A 373 -9.92 -37.70 38.80
C THR A 373 -10.27 -36.98 37.49
N ASN A 374 -10.84 -37.69 36.51
CA ASN A 374 -11.13 -37.12 35.19
C ASN A 374 -12.29 -36.11 35.21
N ILE A 375 -13.33 -36.34 36.01
CA ILE A 375 -14.45 -35.41 36.18
C ILE A 375 -13.99 -34.19 36.96
N GLY A 376 -13.31 -34.37 38.10
CA GLY A 376 -12.78 -33.26 38.90
C GLY A 376 -11.83 -32.36 38.10
N ARG A 377 -10.95 -32.94 37.29
CA ARG A 377 -10.04 -32.18 36.40
C ARG A 377 -10.79 -31.42 35.30
N ALA A 378 -11.80 -32.03 34.67
CA ALA A 378 -12.62 -31.32 33.68
C ALA A 378 -13.45 -30.20 34.32
N VAL A 379 -13.95 -30.40 35.54
CA VAL A 379 -14.67 -29.41 36.35
C VAL A 379 -13.77 -28.23 36.74
N GLU A 380 -12.56 -28.50 37.24
CA GLU A 380 -11.53 -27.48 37.56
C GLU A 380 -11.27 -26.55 36.37
N LEU A 381 -11.22 -27.10 35.15
CA LEU A 381 -10.89 -26.37 33.93
C LEU A 381 -12.05 -25.53 33.38
N ILE A 382 -13.32 -25.92 33.59
CA ILE A 382 -14.49 -25.15 33.12
C ILE A 382 -15.06 -24.18 34.17
N ASN A 383 -14.82 -24.42 35.46
CA ASN A 383 -15.39 -23.62 36.55
C ASN A 383 -14.87 -22.17 36.51
N GLY A 384 -15.79 -21.21 36.45
CA GLY A 384 -15.46 -19.79 36.28
C GLY A 384 -15.31 -19.35 34.82
N SER A 385 -15.70 -20.18 33.84
CA SER A 385 -15.86 -19.72 32.46
C SER A 385 -16.86 -18.56 32.39
N VAL A 386 -16.46 -17.45 31.79
CA VAL A 386 -17.36 -16.36 31.39
C VAL A 386 -17.53 -16.44 29.88
N VAL A 387 -18.77 -16.48 29.41
CA VAL A 387 -19.13 -16.48 27.99
C VAL A 387 -19.78 -15.14 27.68
N MET A 388 -19.17 -14.33 26.83
CA MET A 388 -19.69 -13.00 26.48
C MET A 388 -20.91 -13.11 25.55
N PRO A 389 -21.76 -12.05 25.41
CA PRO A 389 -22.83 -12.05 24.42
C PRO A 389 -22.30 -12.36 23.01
N ASP A 390 -23.05 -13.17 22.26
CA ASP A 390 -22.71 -13.67 20.92
C ASP A 390 -21.42 -14.53 20.82
N GLU A 391 -20.69 -14.73 21.93
CA GLU A 391 -19.54 -15.62 21.98
C GLU A 391 -19.98 -17.09 21.92
N THR A 392 -19.15 -17.95 21.31
CA THR A 392 -19.36 -19.40 21.26
C THR A 392 -18.39 -20.12 22.17
N TRP A 393 -18.90 -20.64 23.30
CA TRP A 393 -18.15 -21.51 24.20
C TRP A 393 -17.93 -22.89 23.58
N SER A 394 -16.91 -23.61 24.06
CA SER A 394 -16.45 -24.88 23.52
C SER A 394 -15.84 -25.73 24.63
N PHE A 395 -16.37 -26.94 24.83
CA PHE A 395 -15.90 -27.85 25.87
C PHE A 395 -14.45 -28.26 25.60
N ASN A 396 -14.13 -28.66 24.37
CA ASN A 396 -12.78 -29.02 23.97
C ASN A 396 -11.83 -27.82 24.09
N ARG A 397 -12.19 -26.60 23.66
CA ARG A 397 -11.32 -25.41 23.80
C ARG A 397 -10.98 -25.10 25.25
N THR A 398 -11.93 -25.27 26.17
CA THR A 398 -11.76 -24.94 27.60
C THR A 398 -11.04 -26.06 28.37
N VAL A 399 -11.37 -27.33 28.12
CA VAL A 399 -10.78 -28.49 28.83
C VAL A 399 -9.46 -28.96 28.20
N GLY A 400 -9.26 -28.69 26.91
CA GLY A 400 -8.11 -29.18 26.16
C GLY A 400 -8.14 -30.68 25.89
N GLU A 401 -7.01 -31.19 25.41
CA GLU A 401 -6.82 -32.62 25.17
C GLU A 401 -6.77 -33.41 26.49
N ARG A 402 -7.41 -34.58 26.52
CA ARG A 402 -7.47 -35.45 27.69
C ARG A 402 -6.19 -36.29 27.82
N THR A 403 -5.07 -35.65 28.12
CA THR A 403 -3.76 -36.30 28.33
C THR A 403 -3.34 -36.32 29.80
N ARG A 404 -2.39 -37.21 30.14
CA ARG A 404 -1.73 -37.23 31.46
C ARG A 404 -0.97 -35.93 31.78
N ALA A 405 -0.43 -35.24 30.77
CA ALA A 405 0.19 -33.93 30.94
C ALA A 405 -0.84 -32.84 31.31
N ASN A 406 -2.10 -33.00 30.92
CA ASN A 406 -3.24 -32.16 31.32
C ASN A 406 -4.00 -32.72 32.54
N GLY A 407 -3.39 -33.63 33.31
CA GLY A 407 -3.95 -34.16 34.56
C GLY A 407 -4.99 -35.28 34.43
N PHE A 408 -5.23 -35.81 33.22
CA PHE A 408 -6.17 -36.92 33.01
C PHE A 408 -5.52 -38.30 33.18
N VAL A 409 -6.34 -39.29 33.49
CA VAL A 409 -5.94 -40.69 33.68
C VAL A 409 -6.77 -41.64 32.82
N ASP A 410 -6.24 -42.84 32.60
CA ASP A 410 -6.90 -43.90 31.84
C ASP A 410 -8.16 -44.39 32.56
N GLY A 411 -9.27 -44.40 31.85
CA GLY A 411 -10.59 -44.77 32.36
C GLY A 411 -11.43 -45.50 31.31
N ILE A 412 -12.65 -45.88 31.67
CA ILE A 412 -13.56 -46.51 30.70
C ILE A 412 -14.15 -45.44 29.78
N MET A 413 -14.02 -45.66 28.46
CA MET A 413 -14.68 -44.91 27.39
C MET A 413 -15.47 -45.86 26.48
N ILE A 414 -16.29 -45.28 25.61
CA ILE A 414 -17.03 -46.01 24.56
C ILE A 414 -16.37 -45.72 23.22
N PHE A 415 -16.10 -46.76 22.45
CA PHE A 415 -15.55 -46.69 21.10
C PHE A 415 -16.14 -47.85 20.29
N ASP A 416 -16.57 -47.61 19.05
CA ASP A 416 -17.21 -48.61 18.15
C ASP A 416 -18.20 -49.55 18.88
N ASN A 417 -19.17 -48.93 19.58
CA ASN A 417 -20.25 -49.55 20.35
C ASN A 417 -19.81 -50.53 21.46
N GLN A 418 -18.57 -50.39 21.96
CA GLN A 418 -17.99 -51.22 23.01
C GLN A 418 -17.28 -50.38 24.07
N TYR A 419 -17.18 -50.91 25.30
CA TYR A 419 -16.34 -50.33 26.34
C TYR A 419 -14.85 -50.63 26.11
N THR A 420 -14.02 -49.60 26.25
CA THR A 420 -12.55 -49.67 26.12
C THR A 420 -11.86 -48.84 27.21
N LYS A 421 -10.54 -49.03 27.41
CA LYS A 421 -9.73 -48.22 28.35
C LYS A 421 -8.93 -47.16 27.59
N ALA A 422 -9.15 -45.89 27.91
CA ALA A 422 -8.43 -44.75 27.33
C ALA A 422 -8.45 -43.52 28.25
N SER A 423 -7.48 -42.62 28.05
CA SER A 423 -7.32 -41.39 28.85
C SER A 423 -8.53 -40.46 28.76
N GLY A 424 -8.98 -39.94 29.91
CA GLY A 424 -10.16 -39.08 30.01
C GLY A 424 -11.50 -39.81 30.18
N GLY A 425 -11.49 -41.13 30.42
CA GLY A 425 -12.71 -41.89 30.69
C GLY A 425 -13.56 -41.29 31.82
N GLY A 426 -14.84 -41.04 31.52
CA GLY A 426 -15.79 -40.38 32.42
C GLY A 426 -16.10 -38.90 32.10
N VAL A 427 -15.26 -38.19 31.32
CA VAL A 427 -15.44 -36.75 31.02
C VAL A 427 -16.79 -36.43 30.36
N SER A 428 -17.37 -37.35 29.59
CA SER A 428 -18.69 -37.16 28.97
C SER A 428 -19.85 -37.00 29.97
N ALA A 429 -19.67 -37.33 31.26
CA ALA A 429 -20.62 -36.97 32.30
C ALA A 429 -20.67 -35.44 32.50
N VAL A 430 -19.50 -34.78 32.49
CA VAL A 430 -19.41 -33.31 32.55
C VAL A 430 -20.01 -32.69 31.30
N ALA A 431 -19.70 -33.23 30.11
CA ALA A 431 -20.30 -32.76 28.86
C ALA A 431 -21.83 -32.89 28.85
N THR A 432 -22.40 -34.04 29.26
CA THR A 432 -23.86 -34.20 29.40
C THR A 432 -24.47 -33.24 30.43
N THR A 433 -23.74 -32.91 31.49
CA THR A 433 -24.22 -31.95 32.50
C THR A 433 -24.21 -30.51 31.97
N VAL A 434 -23.15 -30.11 31.25
CA VAL A 434 -23.09 -28.82 30.53
C VAL A 434 -24.18 -28.75 29.45
N PHE A 435 -24.43 -29.85 28.72
CA PHE A 435 -25.50 -29.93 27.71
C PHE A 435 -26.88 -29.68 28.33
N ASN A 436 -27.19 -30.29 29.48
CA ASN A 436 -28.47 -30.07 30.14
C ASN A 436 -28.57 -28.69 30.80
N ALA A 437 -27.47 -28.13 31.32
CA ALA A 437 -27.43 -26.77 31.82
C ALA A 437 -27.67 -25.75 30.69
N MET A 438 -26.96 -25.85 29.55
CA MET A 438 -27.17 -24.96 28.40
C MET A 438 -28.54 -25.17 27.75
N PHE A 439 -29.09 -26.39 27.77
CA PHE A 439 -30.46 -26.68 27.35
C PHE A 439 -31.44 -25.83 28.14
N PHE A 440 -31.43 -25.93 29.48
CA PHE A 440 -32.35 -25.20 30.35
C PHE A 440 -32.04 -23.70 30.50
N ALA A 441 -30.81 -23.25 30.21
CA ALA A 441 -30.48 -21.82 30.13
C ALA A 441 -31.05 -21.15 28.87
N GLY A 442 -31.67 -21.90 27.95
CA GLY A 442 -32.30 -21.38 26.74
C GLY A 442 -31.32 -20.95 25.64
N VAL A 443 -30.01 -21.08 25.86
CA VAL A 443 -28.98 -20.67 24.91
C VAL A 443 -28.90 -21.60 23.69
N LYS A 444 -28.37 -21.09 22.58
CA LYS A 444 -28.31 -21.75 21.28
C LYS A 444 -27.20 -22.82 21.20
N PRO A 445 -27.51 -24.12 21.02
CA PRO A 445 -26.49 -25.13 20.69
C PRO A 445 -25.88 -24.86 19.31
N VAL A 446 -24.60 -25.20 19.16
CA VAL A 446 -23.80 -25.08 17.92
C VAL A 446 -23.28 -26.44 17.48
N GLU A 447 -22.78 -27.24 18.43
CA GLU A 447 -22.22 -28.57 18.18
C GLU A 447 -22.52 -29.45 19.40
N TYR A 448 -23.02 -30.66 19.17
CA TYR A 448 -23.23 -31.69 20.18
C TYR A 448 -23.48 -33.03 19.48
N GLY A 449 -23.24 -34.13 20.19
CA GLY A 449 -23.61 -35.48 19.76
C GLY A 449 -23.77 -36.40 20.97
N ALA A 450 -24.78 -37.27 20.95
CA ALA A 450 -24.98 -38.29 21.98
C ALA A 450 -23.92 -39.41 21.89
N HIS A 451 -23.87 -40.30 22.88
CA HIS A 451 -23.21 -41.59 22.68
C HIS A 451 -24.00 -42.44 21.67
N SER A 452 -23.33 -43.39 21.00
CA SER A 452 -23.97 -44.22 19.97
C SER A 452 -25.06 -45.13 20.53
N PHE A 453 -24.90 -45.63 21.76
CA PHE A 453 -25.94 -46.32 22.52
C PHE A 453 -26.35 -45.51 23.76
N TYR A 454 -27.58 -45.71 24.24
CA TYR A 454 -28.12 -45.01 25.41
C TYR A 454 -27.41 -45.43 26.71
N ILE A 455 -27.25 -44.48 27.64
CA ILE A 455 -26.60 -44.67 28.93
C ILE A 455 -27.56 -44.25 30.05
N GLU A 456 -27.95 -45.21 30.89
CA GLU A 456 -29.12 -45.17 31.77
C GLU A 456 -29.08 -44.10 32.88
N ARG A 457 -27.91 -43.52 33.14
CA ARG A 457 -27.72 -42.40 34.11
C ARG A 457 -27.99 -41.01 33.51
N TYR A 458 -28.24 -40.91 32.22
CA TYR A 458 -28.54 -39.66 31.53
C TYR A 458 -30.02 -39.61 31.10
N PRO A 459 -30.63 -38.43 30.92
CA PRO A 459 -31.97 -38.36 30.37
C PRO A 459 -31.96 -38.76 28.88
N GLU A 460 -32.81 -39.72 28.50
CA GLU A 460 -33.04 -40.11 27.10
C GLU A 460 -33.15 -38.89 26.16
N GLY A 461 -32.32 -38.85 25.11
CA GLY A 461 -32.33 -37.80 24.10
C GLY A 461 -31.79 -36.44 24.56
N ARG A 462 -31.19 -36.35 25.76
CA ARG A 462 -30.54 -35.13 26.27
C ARG A 462 -29.19 -35.46 26.92
N GLU A 463 -28.25 -35.84 26.08
CA GLU A 463 -26.86 -36.11 26.47
C GLU A 463 -25.87 -35.58 25.44
N ALA A 464 -24.61 -35.45 25.87
CA ALA A 464 -23.52 -35.06 24.99
C ALA A 464 -22.22 -35.80 25.34
N THR A 465 -21.50 -36.21 24.32
CA THR A 465 -20.14 -36.76 24.40
C THR A 465 -19.16 -35.88 23.63
N VAL A 466 -17.87 -36.03 23.92
CA VAL A 466 -16.81 -35.11 23.44
C VAL A 466 -15.52 -35.84 23.13
N ALA A 467 -15.12 -35.85 21.86
CA ALA A 467 -13.91 -36.48 21.35
C ALA A 467 -12.94 -35.39 20.83
N TRP A 468 -11.72 -35.36 21.36
CA TRP A 468 -10.72 -34.36 20.99
C TRP A 468 -10.38 -34.47 19.49
N GLY A 469 -10.51 -33.36 18.77
CA GLY A 469 -10.26 -33.30 17.33
C GLY A 469 -11.39 -33.79 16.41
N SER A 470 -12.49 -34.33 16.93
CA SER A 470 -13.57 -34.90 16.09
C SER A 470 -15.02 -34.62 16.54
N LEU A 471 -15.28 -34.35 17.82
CA LEU A 471 -16.61 -33.95 18.31
C LEU A 471 -16.50 -33.05 19.55
N ASP A 472 -17.12 -31.88 19.50
CA ASP A 472 -17.18 -30.93 20.60
C ASP A 472 -18.61 -30.68 21.10
N LEU A 473 -18.71 -30.14 22.31
CA LEU A 473 -19.93 -29.57 22.87
C LEU A 473 -19.79 -28.05 22.89
N ARG A 474 -20.61 -27.37 22.08
CA ARG A 474 -20.52 -25.91 21.83
C ARG A 474 -21.89 -25.27 21.85
N PHE A 475 -21.96 -24.07 22.40
CA PHE A 475 -23.14 -23.21 22.36
C PHE A 475 -22.73 -21.75 22.13
N THR A 476 -23.60 -20.98 21.46
CA THR A 476 -23.49 -19.52 21.37
C THR A 476 -24.33 -18.92 22.48
N ASN A 477 -23.79 -17.94 23.19
CA ASN A 477 -24.53 -17.17 24.18
C ASN A 477 -25.40 -16.09 23.51
N ASP A 478 -26.58 -16.48 23.03
CA ASP A 478 -27.57 -15.58 22.43
C ASP A 478 -28.49 -14.89 23.48
N SER A 479 -28.12 -14.88 24.76
CA SER A 479 -28.92 -14.26 25.85
C SER A 479 -28.90 -12.73 25.83
N GLY A 480 -27.89 -12.10 25.20
CA GLY A 480 -27.67 -10.65 25.23
C GLY A 480 -27.00 -10.13 26.53
N LYS A 481 -26.66 -11.03 27.46
CA LYS A 481 -25.85 -10.77 28.67
C LYS A 481 -24.73 -11.80 28.78
N ALA A 482 -23.77 -11.61 29.67
CA ALA A 482 -22.75 -12.63 29.89
C ALA A 482 -23.35 -13.83 30.64
N VAL A 483 -22.74 -15.01 30.46
CA VAL A 483 -23.06 -16.22 31.22
C VAL A 483 -21.82 -16.67 31.96
N TYR A 484 -21.94 -16.89 33.28
CA TYR A 484 -20.91 -17.49 34.12
C TYR A 484 -21.26 -18.97 34.35
N ILE A 485 -20.30 -19.86 34.11
CA ILE A 485 -20.44 -21.30 34.36
C ILE A 485 -19.79 -21.64 35.70
N GLN A 486 -20.61 -21.92 36.71
CA GLN A 486 -20.18 -22.62 37.91
C GLN A 486 -20.16 -24.12 37.60
N ALA A 487 -19.08 -24.80 37.99
CA ALA A 487 -18.95 -26.24 37.87
C ALA A 487 -18.37 -26.84 39.15
N GLU A 488 -19.02 -27.88 39.65
CA GLU A 488 -18.71 -28.52 40.94
C GLU A 488 -18.89 -30.04 40.82
N SER A 489 -18.10 -30.82 41.57
CA SER A 489 -18.20 -32.28 41.56
C SER A 489 -17.82 -32.91 42.90
N THR A 490 -18.44 -34.04 43.19
CA THR A 490 -18.12 -34.96 44.28
C THR A 490 -17.59 -36.29 43.69
N ASP A 491 -17.31 -37.27 44.54
CA ASP A 491 -16.98 -38.64 44.11
C ASP A 491 -18.14 -39.38 43.40
N THR A 492 -19.37 -38.86 43.46
CA THR A 492 -20.58 -39.52 42.94
C THR A 492 -21.48 -38.60 42.10
N SER A 493 -21.13 -37.33 41.91
CA SER A 493 -21.94 -36.38 41.15
C SER A 493 -21.14 -35.24 40.53
N VAL A 494 -21.69 -34.63 39.48
CA VAL A 494 -21.24 -33.36 38.91
C VAL A 494 -22.43 -32.45 38.69
N THR A 495 -22.29 -31.18 39.07
CA THR A 495 -23.30 -30.13 38.92
C THR A 495 -22.73 -29.00 38.07
N ILE A 496 -23.52 -28.52 37.11
CA ILE A 496 -23.23 -27.34 36.30
C ILE A 496 -24.36 -26.34 36.46
N THR A 497 -24.03 -25.12 36.84
CA THR A 497 -24.98 -24.01 37.05
C THR A 497 -24.59 -22.85 36.13
N PHE A 498 -25.55 -22.35 35.35
CA PHE A 498 -25.38 -21.16 34.51
C PHE A 498 -25.98 -19.95 35.25
N LEU A 499 -25.14 -18.96 35.53
CA LEU A 499 -25.52 -17.69 36.15
C LEU A 499 -25.47 -16.57 35.11
N GLY A 500 -26.43 -15.66 35.13
CA GLY A 500 -26.59 -14.65 34.07
C GLY A 500 -27.85 -13.82 34.26
N THR A 501 -28.47 -13.43 33.15
CA THR A 501 -29.84 -12.87 33.07
C THR A 501 -30.64 -13.79 32.15
N LYS A 502 -31.85 -14.18 32.53
CA LYS A 502 -32.71 -14.97 31.65
C LYS A 502 -33.20 -14.18 30.44
N LYS A 503 -33.45 -14.92 29.35
CA LYS A 503 -34.07 -14.46 28.10
C LYS A 503 -35.53 -14.94 27.94
N TYR A 504 -35.96 -15.86 28.81
CA TYR A 504 -37.24 -16.55 28.83
C TYR A 504 -37.57 -16.87 30.29
N ASP A 505 -38.84 -16.84 30.69
CA ASP A 505 -39.27 -17.14 32.06
C ASP A 505 -38.91 -18.58 32.47
N GLU A 506 -39.24 -19.54 31.60
CA GLU A 506 -39.05 -20.96 31.82
C GLU A 506 -38.67 -21.69 30.53
N ILE A 507 -37.77 -22.68 30.65
CA ILE A 507 -37.47 -23.65 29.61
C ILE A 507 -37.89 -25.04 30.10
N THR A 508 -38.83 -25.70 29.41
CA THR A 508 -39.27 -27.06 29.77
C THR A 508 -38.86 -28.10 28.72
N SER A 509 -38.93 -29.38 29.09
CA SER A 509 -38.43 -30.52 28.31
C SER A 509 -39.53 -31.57 28.15
N VAL A 510 -40.09 -31.72 26.95
CA VAL A 510 -41.15 -32.70 26.67
C VAL A 510 -40.58 -33.87 25.87
N LYS A 511 -40.49 -35.05 26.49
CA LYS A 511 -39.96 -36.27 25.88
C LYS A 511 -41.07 -37.04 25.14
N GLY A 512 -40.81 -37.45 23.90
CA GLY A 512 -41.67 -38.36 23.15
C GLY A 512 -41.57 -39.83 23.63
N PRO A 513 -42.38 -40.73 23.03
CA PRO A 513 -42.20 -42.18 23.17
C PRO A 513 -40.85 -42.62 22.56
N ARG A 514 -40.36 -43.80 22.96
CA ARG A 514 -39.33 -44.50 22.20
C ARG A 514 -39.95 -45.03 20.90
N THR A 515 -39.24 -44.91 19.78
CA THR A 515 -39.64 -45.42 18.46
C THR A 515 -38.52 -46.25 17.84
N ASN A 516 -38.81 -47.06 16.82
CA ASN A 516 -37.81 -47.88 16.11
C ASN A 516 -36.93 -48.74 17.06
N VAL A 517 -37.55 -49.35 18.07
CA VAL A 517 -36.86 -50.10 19.12
C VAL A 517 -36.21 -51.37 18.55
N GLN A 518 -34.93 -51.58 18.84
CA GLN A 518 -34.11 -52.70 18.38
C GLN A 518 -33.51 -53.45 19.58
N GLN A 519 -33.69 -54.77 19.60
CA GLN A 519 -33.15 -55.60 20.69
C GLN A 519 -31.66 -55.91 20.48
N PRO A 520 -30.87 -55.99 21.57
CA PRO A 520 -29.42 -56.22 21.49
C PRO A 520 -29.07 -57.67 21.13
N ALA A 521 -27.96 -57.83 20.42
CA ALA A 521 -27.37 -59.14 20.15
C ALA A 521 -26.48 -59.61 21.33
N LYS A 522 -26.10 -60.89 21.30
CA LYS A 522 -25.09 -61.48 22.20
C LYS A 522 -23.79 -61.70 21.43
N LYS A 523 -22.67 -61.31 22.01
CA LYS A 523 -21.32 -61.44 21.45
C LYS A 523 -20.36 -62.00 22.51
N VAL A 524 -19.52 -62.95 22.09
CA VAL A 524 -18.39 -63.45 22.88
C VAL A 524 -17.12 -62.80 22.33
N SER A 525 -16.31 -62.18 23.18
CA SER A 525 -15.05 -61.54 22.81
C SER A 525 -13.85 -62.28 23.40
N THR A 526 -12.87 -62.59 22.55
CA THR A 526 -11.59 -63.24 22.91
C THR A 526 -10.44 -62.23 23.02
N ALA A 527 -10.74 -60.92 22.98
CA ALA A 527 -9.71 -59.88 23.05
C ALA A 527 -9.08 -59.80 24.46
N GLU A 528 -7.74 -59.75 24.51
CA GLU A 528 -6.93 -59.62 25.74
C GLU A 528 -7.39 -58.48 26.68
N LYS A 529 -7.93 -57.40 26.08
CA LYS A 529 -8.40 -56.20 26.79
C LYS A 529 -9.93 -56.06 26.76
N CYS A 530 -10.65 -57.18 26.67
CA CYS A 530 -12.11 -57.21 26.72
C CYS A 530 -12.63 -56.54 28.00
N VAL A 531 -13.72 -55.79 27.85
CA VAL A 531 -14.52 -55.23 28.95
C VAL A 531 -15.94 -55.77 28.79
N PRO A 532 -16.53 -56.41 29.80
CA PRO A 532 -17.87 -56.95 29.68
C PRO A 532 -18.91 -55.83 29.53
N GLN A 533 -19.95 -56.09 28.74
CA GLN A 533 -21.00 -55.12 28.42
C GLN A 533 -22.38 -55.76 28.62
N THR A 534 -23.27 -55.08 29.35
CA THR A 534 -24.64 -55.52 29.59
C THR A 534 -25.56 -55.15 28.42
N PRO A 535 -26.54 -55.99 28.06
CA PRO A 535 -27.48 -55.68 26.98
C PRO A 535 -28.32 -54.45 27.29
N LEU A 536 -28.64 -53.64 26.26
CA LEU A 536 -29.69 -52.62 26.30
C LEU A 536 -30.28 -52.42 24.89
N GLU A 537 -31.59 -52.20 24.80
CA GLU A 537 -32.26 -51.90 23.54
C GLU A 537 -31.85 -50.55 22.95
N GLY A 538 -31.71 -50.51 21.62
CA GLY A 538 -31.58 -49.28 20.83
C GLY A 538 -32.94 -48.72 20.49
N PHE A 539 -33.04 -47.41 20.26
CA PHE A 539 -34.29 -46.72 19.94
C PHE A 539 -34.02 -45.30 19.41
N ASP A 540 -34.98 -44.78 18.67
CA ASP A 540 -35.09 -43.35 18.38
C ASP A 540 -35.91 -42.67 19.47
N VAL A 541 -35.53 -41.44 19.84
CA VAL A 541 -36.32 -40.55 20.71
C VAL A 541 -36.26 -39.11 20.20
N THR A 542 -37.34 -38.36 20.40
CA THR A 542 -37.38 -36.90 20.21
C THR A 542 -37.72 -36.22 21.54
N VAL A 543 -37.03 -35.12 21.84
CA VAL A 543 -37.26 -34.27 23.01
C VAL A 543 -37.46 -32.84 22.55
N GLU A 544 -38.63 -32.27 22.82
CA GLU A 544 -38.90 -30.86 22.54
C GLU A 544 -38.36 -29.99 23.67
N ARG A 545 -37.46 -29.07 23.36
CA ARG A 545 -37.14 -27.92 24.22
C ARG A 545 -38.21 -26.85 24.01
N VAL A 546 -39.00 -26.57 25.05
CA VAL A 546 -40.12 -25.63 24.99
C VAL A 546 -39.74 -24.35 25.73
N PHE A 547 -39.99 -23.21 25.12
CA PHE A 547 -39.63 -21.88 25.63
C PHE A 547 -40.90 -21.13 26.04
N HIS A 548 -40.94 -20.62 27.27
CA HIS A 548 -42.06 -19.84 27.79
C HIS A 548 -41.65 -18.41 28.13
N ASP A 549 -42.51 -17.46 27.80
CA ASP A 549 -42.29 -16.01 27.90
C ASP A 549 -43.65 -15.32 28.13
N ASP A 550 -43.77 -14.44 29.12
CA ASP A 550 -45.05 -13.95 29.67
C ASP A 550 -46.03 -15.11 29.97
N GLY A 551 -45.49 -16.24 30.48
CA GLY A 551 -46.24 -17.46 30.76
C GLY A 551 -46.88 -18.16 29.54
N ARG A 552 -46.42 -17.86 28.31
CA ARG A 552 -46.89 -18.49 27.06
C ARG A 552 -45.77 -19.21 26.33
N GLU A 553 -46.08 -20.32 25.68
CA GLU A 553 -45.16 -20.98 24.76
C GLU A 553 -44.87 -20.07 23.54
N VAL A 554 -43.59 -19.72 23.34
CA VAL A 554 -43.12 -18.88 22.22
C VAL A 554 -42.25 -19.61 21.20
N ARG A 555 -41.66 -20.76 21.56
CA ARG A 555 -40.83 -21.59 20.67
C ARG A 555 -40.81 -23.05 21.13
N ARG A 556 -40.70 -23.97 20.16
CA ARG A 556 -40.24 -25.36 20.36
C ARG A 556 -39.02 -25.65 19.50
N GLU A 557 -38.10 -26.46 20.02
CA GLU A 557 -36.94 -26.97 19.29
C GLU A 557 -36.80 -28.49 19.48
N PRO A 558 -36.91 -29.30 18.41
CA PRO A 558 -36.85 -30.75 18.50
C PRO A 558 -35.39 -31.26 18.53
N PHE A 559 -35.00 -31.88 19.64
CA PHE A 559 -33.76 -32.65 19.75
C PHE A 559 -34.06 -34.11 19.41
N ARG A 560 -33.48 -34.62 18.32
CA ARG A 560 -33.66 -36.02 17.88
C ARG A 560 -32.40 -36.82 18.17
N THR A 561 -32.54 -38.04 18.68
CA THR A 561 -31.42 -38.93 18.97
C THR A 561 -31.76 -40.34 18.52
N HIS A 562 -30.84 -40.94 17.77
CA HIS A 562 -30.83 -42.36 17.44
C HIS A 562 -29.85 -43.06 18.36
N TYR A 563 -30.29 -44.10 19.06
CA TYR A 563 -29.43 -44.98 19.82
C TYR A 563 -29.38 -46.37 19.19
N THR A 564 -28.18 -46.84 18.85
CA THR A 564 -27.94 -48.23 18.50
C THR A 564 -28.13 -49.13 19.74
N PRO A 565 -28.52 -50.41 19.56
CA PRO A 565 -28.55 -51.33 20.68
C PRO A 565 -27.15 -51.53 21.26
N ARG A 566 -27.09 -51.63 22.59
CA ARG A 566 -25.88 -51.99 23.32
C ARG A 566 -25.84 -53.50 23.45
N ASP A 567 -25.09 -54.15 22.57
CA ASP A 567 -24.96 -55.61 22.57
C ASP A 567 -24.36 -56.13 23.89
N GLU A 568 -24.80 -57.31 24.31
CA GLU A 568 -24.18 -58.05 25.40
C GLU A 568 -22.82 -58.57 24.95
N VAL A 569 -21.76 -58.18 25.66
CA VAL A 569 -20.40 -58.67 25.41
C VAL A 569 -19.94 -59.47 26.63
N THR A 570 -19.78 -60.77 26.46
CA THR A 570 -19.09 -61.63 27.42
C THR A 570 -17.64 -61.80 27.01
N CYS A 571 -16.72 -61.64 27.96
CA CYS A 571 -15.31 -61.95 27.75
C CYS A 571 -15.11 -63.46 27.90
N ALA A 572 -14.52 -64.11 26.91
CA ALA A 572 -14.11 -65.50 27.04
C ALA A 572 -13.00 -65.61 28.08
N GLU A 573 -13.06 -66.60 28.96
CA GLU A 573 -11.91 -66.98 29.78
C GLU A 573 -10.79 -67.45 28.83
N THR A 574 -9.61 -66.84 28.95
CA THR A 574 -8.41 -67.39 28.31
C THR A 574 -8.21 -68.82 28.82
N PRO A 575 -8.00 -69.83 27.95
CA PRO A 575 -7.76 -71.20 28.38
C PRO A 575 -6.50 -71.26 29.25
N ASN A 576 -6.70 -71.27 30.56
CA ASN A 576 -5.61 -71.36 31.52
C ASN A 576 -4.91 -72.71 31.33
N GLU A 577 -3.57 -72.73 31.38
CA GLU A 577 -2.78 -73.90 31.01
C GLU A 577 -3.19 -75.11 31.85
N ARG A 578 -3.68 -76.17 31.18
CA ARG A 578 -4.06 -77.39 31.89
C ARG A 578 -2.79 -78.08 32.40
N GLN A 579 -2.85 -78.44 33.67
CA GLN A 579 -1.89 -79.26 34.40
C GLN A 579 -1.30 -80.40 33.56
N SER A 580 0.02 -80.45 33.50
CA SER A 580 0.85 -81.60 33.09
C SER A 580 2.18 -81.55 33.83
#